data_AF-A0A518ANN0-F1
#
_entry.id   AF-A0A518ANN0-F1
#
_cell.length_a   1.000
_cell.length_b   1.000
_cell.length_c   1.000
_cell.angle_alpha   90.00
_cell.angle_beta   90.00
_cell.angle_gamma   90.00
#
_symmetry.space_group_name_H-M   'P 1'
#
loop_
_entity.id
_entity.type
_entity.pdbx_description
1 polymer ?
#
loop_
_entity_poly.entity_id
_entity_poly.type
_entity_poly.pdbx_seq_one_letter_code
_entity_poly.pdbx_strand_id
1 'polypeptide(L)'
;MVSLAEAYQLTGEAVYLYRAIETYDFVLSGEDDRAGGGIYFREGSQESKDTVSTLQAARAGAMLYQITGESDYLEDAERLVEWANTHVQLSSGTYHQGYNIDAMEARGVDIVNATGIGISANLELFHATGSRAYLRDAKVVASASLTRFFDSSTGAMGDEGYWAFELVEALNDLYLTENNPYWLTKVQGAMQWLHDNKQDENGHYELFWGRGGPLTETLTEWHLNEQAAVARALLDTANAALQPGDFNNDGLVDLADYVVWRDNFGAAAGTLPNDTLTSTIGLGQYEVWKQHFGESKLAGGRMTAVPEPSSLVLAFGLMVLVGCAQRRRVTC
;
A
#
# COMPACT_ATOMS: atom_id res chain seq x y z
N MET A 1 7.14 1.58 13.54
CA MET A 1 7.24 0.10 13.52
C MET A 1 6.96 -0.45 12.12
N VAL A 2 5.73 -0.39 11.59
CA VAL A 2 5.37 -0.98 10.27
C VAL A 2 6.30 -0.56 9.12
N SER A 3 6.43 0.73 8.82
CA SER A 3 7.30 1.17 7.69
C SER A 3 8.78 0.82 7.87
N LEU A 4 9.25 0.58 9.11
CA LEU A 4 10.61 0.10 9.38
C LEU A 4 10.72 -1.41 9.11
N ALA A 5 9.69 -2.18 9.45
CA ALA A 5 9.61 -3.59 9.08
C ALA A 5 9.53 -3.77 7.55
N GLU A 6 8.71 -2.96 6.85
CA GLU A 6 8.67 -2.93 5.37
C GLU A 6 10.05 -2.59 4.78
N ALA A 7 10.71 -1.54 5.30
CA ALA A 7 12.05 -1.16 4.85
C ALA A 7 13.07 -2.28 5.04
N TYR A 8 13.00 -3.03 6.15
CA TYR A 8 13.84 -4.21 6.35
C TYR A 8 13.55 -5.30 5.33
N GLN A 9 12.28 -5.64 5.08
CA GLN A 9 11.90 -6.66 4.08
C GLN A 9 12.40 -6.31 2.68
N LEU A 10 12.38 -5.03 2.32
CA LEU A 10 12.84 -4.54 1.01
C LEU A 10 14.36 -4.50 0.86
N THR A 11 15.10 -4.19 1.94
CA THR A 11 16.53 -3.86 1.84
C THR A 11 17.45 -4.89 2.50
N GLY A 12 16.94 -5.67 3.45
CA GLY A 12 17.75 -6.55 4.32
C GLY A 12 18.62 -5.79 5.32
N GLU A 13 18.54 -4.45 5.39
CA GLU A 13 19.42 -3.64 6.22
C GLU A 13 19.00 -3.70 7.70
N ALA A 14 19.86 -4.29 8.54
CA ALA A 14 19.57 -4.60 9.94
C ALA A 14 19.17 -3.38 10.80
N VAL A 15 19.59 -2.16 10.41
CA VAL A 15 19.21 -0.92 11.12
C VAL A 15 17.71 -0.70 11.13
N TYR A 16 16.99 -1.11 10.08
CA TYR A 16 15.53 -0.94 10.02
C TYR A 16 14.83 -1.93 10.94
N LEU A 17 15.26 -3.20 10.97
CA LEU A 17 14.73 -4.20 11.89
C LEU A 17 14.97 -3.79 13.34
N TYR A 18 16.19 -3.37 13.67
CA TYR A 18 16.53 -2.89 15.01
C TYR A 18 15.58 -1.76 15.47
N ARG A 19 15.36 -0.75 14.61
CA ARG A 19 14.45 0.36 14.93
C ARG A 19 12.99 -0.06 14.94
N ALA A 20 12.60 -1.05 14.13
CA ALA A 20 11.24 -1.59 14.12
C ALA A 20 10.91 -2.21 15.49
N ILE A 21 11.84 -3.03 16.02
CA ILE A 21 11.75 -3.65 17.34
C ILE A 21 11.71 -2.60 18.45
N GLU A 22 12.65 -1.64 18.48
CA GLU A 22 12.65 -0.57 19.51
C GLU A 22 11.34 0.23 19.52
N THR A 23 10.80 0.53 18.33
CA THR A 23 9.53 1.26 18.23
C THR A 23 8.36 0.38 18.68
N TYR A 24 8.39 -0.91 18.36
CA TYR A 24 7.36 -1.86 18.77
C TYR A 24 7.33 -2.00 20.29
N ASP A 25 8.48 -2.21 20.94
CA ASP A 25 8.60 -2.32 22.39
C ASP A 25 8.08 -1.07 23.09
N PHE A 26 8.39 0.12 22.55
CA PHE A 26 7.86 1.37 23.07
C PHE A 26 6.33 1.44 22.97
N VAL A 27 5.76 1.09 21.82
CA VAL A 27 4.30 1.10 21.63
C VAL A 27 3.63 0.09 22.55
N LEU A 28 4.19 -1.11 22.67
CA LEU A 28 3.64 -2.18 23.49
C LEU A 28 3.72 -1.87 24.99
N SER A 29 4.67 -1.04 25.42
CA SER A 29 4.71 -0.51 26.79
C SER A 29 3.49 0.35 27.16
N GLY A 30 2.69 0.77 26.16
CA GLY A 30 1.41 1.46 26.33
C GLY A 30 0.21 0.53 26.56
N GLU A 31 0.42 -0.77 26.70
CA GLU A 31 -0.64 -1.71 27.04
C GLU A 31 -0.78 -1.92 28.56
N ASP A 32 -2.02 -2.08 29.04
CA ASP A 32 -2.34 -2.52 30.40
C ASP A 32 -3.76 -3.11 30.48
N ASP A 33 -4.14 -3.59 31.67
CA ASP A 33 -5.41 -4.30 31.89
C ASP A 33 -6.63 -3.38 32.12
N ARG A 34 -6.49 -2.04 32.10
CA ARG A 34 -7.57 -1.13 32.53
C ARG A 34 -8.84 -1.20 31.67
N ALA A 35 -8.72 -1.67 30.43
CA ALA A 35 -9.84 -1.98 29.53
C ALA A 35 -9.73 -3.41 28.97
N GLY A 36 -9.16 -4.33 29.75
CA GLY A 36 -8.93 -5.71 29.30
C GLY A 36 -7.84 -5.85 28.23
N GLY A 37 -6.94 -4.88 28.13
CA GLY A 37 -5.88 -4.80 27.11
C GLY A 37 -5.96 -3.51 26.29
N GLY A 38 -5.38 -3.56 25.09
CA GLY A 38 -5.39 -2.46 24.13
C GLY A 38 -4.36 -1.39 24.46
N ILE A 39 -4.01 -0.58 23.45
CA ILE A 39 -2.89 0.36 23.55
C ILE A 39 -3.38 1.79 23.68
N TYR A 40 -2.81 2.52 24.65
CA TYR A 40 -3.08 3.94 24.84
C TYR A 40 -2.74 4.75 23.59
N PHE A 41 -3.57 5.74 23.25
CA PHE A 41 -3.32 6.61 22.11
C PHE A 41 -2.06 7.46 22.27
N ARG A 42 -1.81 7.92 23.51
CA ARG A 42 -0.81 8.94 23.80
C ARG A 42 -0.14 8.69 25.14
N GLU A 43 1.18 8.71 25.15
CA GLU A 43 1.97 8.69 26.38
C GLU A 43 1.58 9.84 27.32
N GLY A 44 1.37 9.51 28.59
CA GLY A 44 0.95 10.47 29.62
C GLY A 44 -0.55 10.78 29.65
N SER A 45 -1.36 10.19 28.76
CA SER A 45 -2.82 10.20 28.86
C SER A 45 -3.36 8.78 28.98
N GLN A 46 -4.19 8.54 30.00
CA GLN A 46 -4.82 7.24 30.25
C GLN A 46 -6.35 7.30 30.10
N GLU A 47 -6.83 8.18 29.22
CA GLU A 47 -8.28 8.38 28.99
C GLU A 47 -8.85 7.38 27.98
N SER A 48 -8.03 6.90 27.03
CA SER A 48 -8.50 6.03 25.96
C SER A 48 -7.46 5.03 25.46
N LYS A 49 -7.97 3.88 25.02
CA LYS A 49 -7.26 2.94 24.15
C LYS A 49 -7.74 3.19 22.73
N ASP A 50 -6.84 3.46 21.79
CA ASP A 50 -7.26 3.83 20.43
C ASP A 50 -7.07 2.67 19.46
N THR A 51 -8.00 2.59 18.51
CA THR A 51 -8.03 1.50 17.54
C THR A 51 -6.77 1.51 16.69
N VAL A 52 -6.34 2.69 16.25
CA VAL A 52 -5.16 2.86 15.39
C VAL A 52 -3.87 2.41 16.09
N SER A 53 -3.67 2.77 17.36
CA SER A 53 -2.49 2.35 18.13
C SER A 53 -2.48 0.85 18.37
N THR A 54 -3.65 0.27 18.66
CA THR A 54 -3.79 -1.15 18.95
C THR A 54 -3.62 -2.01 17.69
N LEU A 55 -4.34 -1.70 16.61
CA LEU A 55 -4.29 -2.49 15.38
C LEU A 55 -2.96 -2.29 14.62
N GLN A 56 -2.32 -1.11 14.68
CA GLN A 56 -0.99 -0.95 14.09
C GLN A 56 0.06 -1.77 14.86
N ALA A 57 -0.05 -1.86 16.18
CA ALA A 57 0.83 -2.74 16.95
C ALA A 57 0.55 -4.20 16.61
N ALA A 58 -0.71 -4.60 16.44
CA ALA A 58 -1.04 -5.94 16.01
C ALA A 58 -0.45 -6.28 14.63
N ARG A 59 -0.63 -5.40 13.65
CA ARG A 59 -0.03 -5.51 12.31
C ARG A 59 1.50 -5.65 12.41
N ALA A 60 2.14 -4.77 13.16
CA ALA A 60 3.59 -4.80 13.35
C ALA A 60 4.09 -6.07 14.04
N GLY A 61 3.37 -6.59 15.04
CA GLY A 61 3.69 -7.85 15.70
C GLY A 61 3.65 -9.02 14.73
N ALA A 62 2.60 -9.12 13.92
CA ALA A 62 2.49 -10.16 12.89
C ALA A 62 3.62 -10.07 11.85
N MET A 63 4.03 -8.86 11.45
CA MET A 63 5.18 -8.65 10.55
C MET A 63 6.51 -9.05 11.22
N LEU A 64 6.73 -8.67 12.48
CA LEU A 64 7.95 -8.99 13.23
C LEU A 64 8.06 -10.49 13.48
N TYR A 65 6.96 -11.18 13.76
CA TYR A 65 6.94 -12.64 13.81
C TYR A 65 7.38 -13.27 12.48
N GLN A 66 6.86 -12.79 11.34
CA GLN A 66 7.27 -13.29 10.03
C GLN A 66 8.77 -13.06 9.75
N ILE A 67 9.33 -11.95 10.24
CA ILE A 67 10.75 -11.61 10.07
C ILE A 67 11.67 -12.43 11.00
N THR A 68 11.28 -12.59 12.26
CA THR A 68 12.17 -13.10 13.33
C THR A 68 11.89 -14.56 13.71
N GLY A 69 10.65 -15.01 13.54
CA GLY A 69 10.14 -16.28 14.05
C GLY A 69 9.88 -16.31 15.57
N GLU A 70 10.00 -15.17 16.27
CA GLU A 70 9.78 -15.10 17.73
C GLU A 70 8.28 -15.09 18.04
N SER A 71 7.80 -16.12 18.76
CA SER A 71 6.37 -16.35 19.01
C SER A 71 5.67 -15.25 19.78
N ASP A 72 6.39 -14.53 20.66
CA ASP A 72 5.83 -13.48 21.51
C ASP A 72 5.15 -12.39 20.65
N TYR A 73 5.75 -12.02 19.52
CA TYR A 73 5.15 -11.06 18.58
C TYR A 73 3.83 -11.55 17.96
N LEU A 74 3.71 -12.85 17.71
CA LEU A 74 2.48 -13.43 17.20
C LEU A 74 1.40 -13.45 18.28
N GLU A 75 1.75 -13.87 19.50
CA GLU A 75 0.83 -13.87 20.64
C GLU A 75 0.28 -12.47 20.93
N ASP A 76 1.15 -11.45 20.87
CA ASP A 76 0.74 -10.06 20.99
C ASP A 76 -0.18 -9.62 19.84
N ALA A 77 0.15 -9.96 18.60
CA ALA A 77 -0.65 -9.60 17.44
C ALA A 77 -2.08 -10.19 17.50
N GLU A 78 -2.19 -11.47 17.83
CA GLU A 78 -3.48 -12.16 17.94
C GLU A 78 -4.35 -11.54 19.05
N ARG A 79 -3.75 -11.31 20.22
CA ARG A 79 -4.42 -10.71 21.38
C ARG A 79 -4.88 -9.28 21.13
N LEU A 80 -4.07 -8.46 20.45
CA LEU A 80 -4.42 -7.07 20.12
C LEU A 80 -5.53 -6.98 19.06
N VAL A 81 -5.55 -7.86 18.05
CA VAL A 81 -6.67 -7.96 17.11
C VAL A 81 -7.94 -8.43 17.82
N GLU A 82 -7.85 -9.43 18.69
CA GLU A 82 -8.99 -9.91 19.47
C GLU A 82 -9.58 -8.79 20.34
N TRP A 83 -8.72 -8.02 21.01
CA TRP A 83 -9.16 -6.87 21.80
C TRP A 83 -9.90 -5.85 20.91
N ALA A 84 -9.35 -5.51 19.75
CA ALA A 84 -9.95 -4.53 18.86
C ALA A 84 -11.31 -5.00 18.31
N ASN A 85 -11.40 -6.26 17.90
CA ASN A 85 -12.64 -6.88 17.43
C ASN A 85 -13.72 -6.90 18.52
N THR A 86 -13.32 -7.08 19.78
CA THR A 86 -14.25 -7.14 20.91
C THR A 86 -14.75 -5.76 21.34
N HIS A 87 -13.88 -4.74 21.35
CA HIS A 87 -14.17 -3.47 22.02
C HIS A 87 -14.53 -2.33 21.07
N VAL A 88 -14.03 -2.33 19.83
CA VAL A 88 -14.11 -1.17 18.93
C VAL A 88 -14.55 -1.50 17.51
N GLN A 89 -14.75 -2.78 17.17
CA GLN A 89 -15.36 -3.15 15.90
C GLN A 89 -16.87 -2.95 15.92
N LEU A 90 -17.38 -2.27 14.91
CA LEU A 90 -18.80 -2.08 14.68
C LEU A 90 -19.44 -3.39 14.19
N SER A 91 -20.74 -3.55 14.41
CA SER A 91 -21.50 -4.68 13.86
C SER A 91 -21.53 -4.71 12.33
N SER A 92 -21.22 -3.59 11.65
CA SER A 92 -21.02 -3.51 10.21
C SER A 92 -19.72 -4.19 9.75
N GLY A 93 -18.74 -4.32 10.64
CA GLY A 93 -17.38 -4.83 10.37
C GLY A 93 -16.30 -3.74 10.38
N THR A 94 -16.65 -2.46 10.20
CA THR A 94 -15.72 -1.32 10.31
C THR A 94 -15.37 -1.01 11.77
N TYR A 95 -14.55 0.00 12.05
CA TYR A 95 -14.08 0.26 13.41
C TYR A 95 -14.33 1.69 13.89
N HIS A 96 -14.73 1.81 15.16
CA HIS A 96 -14.70 3.07 15.90
C HIS A 96 -13.26 3.60 16.04
N GLN A 97 -13.14 4.90 16.29
CA GLN A 97 -11.85 5.56 16.54
C GLN A 97 -11.09 4.99 17.74
N GLY A 98 -11.79 4.61 18.81
CA GLY A 98 -11.17 4.04 19.99
C GLY A 98 -12.17 3.64 21.06
N TYR A 99 -11.67 3.48 22.28
CA TYR A 99 -12.41 3.05 23.46
C TYR A 99 -12.16 4.03 24.61
N ASN A 100 -13.25 4.50 25.23
CA ASN A 100 -13.17 5.33 26.44
C ASN A 100 -13.05 4.43 27.66
N ILE A 101 -11.99 4.62 28.45
CA ILE A 101 -11.69 3.74 29.58
C ILE A 101 -12.64 4.02 30.75
N ASP A 102 -12.96 5.28 31.06
CA ASP A 102 -13.80 5.58 32.21
C ASP A 102 -15.27 5.22 31.96
N ALA A 103 -15.75 5.39 30.73
CA ALA A 103 -17.11 5.04 30.32
C ALA A 103 -17.26 3.55 29.96
N MET A 104 -16.15 2.83 29.75
CA MET A 104 -16.14 1.43 29.32
C MET A 104 -16.95 1.16 28.05
N GLU A 105 -16.80 2.04 27.05
CA GLU A 105 -17.50 1.94 25.77
C GLU A 105 -16.66 2.44 24.60
N ALA A 106 -16.98 1.94 23.40
CA ALA A 106 -16.41 2.44 22.15
C ALA A 106 -16.74 3.94 21.97
N ARG A 107 -15.80 4.69 21.40
CA ARG A 107 -15.89 6.14 21.24
C ARG A 107 -15.47 6.62 19.85
N GLY A 108 -15.86 7.84 19.54
CA GLY A 108 -15.49 8.53 18.31
C GLY A 108 -16.24 8.02 17.08
N VAL A 109 -15.75 8.41 15.91
CA VAL A 109 -16.41 8.12 14.63
C VAL A 109 -15.88 6.82 14.01
N ASP A 110 -16.68 6.26 13.11
CA ASP A 110 -16.24 5.21 12.19
C ASP A 110 -15.22 5.81 11.22
N ILE A 111 -13.95 5.40 11.33
CA ILE A 111 -12.81 6.07 10.71
C ILE A 111 -12.08 5.14 9.71
N VAL A 112 -11.77 5.72 8.54
CA VAL A 112 -11.26 4.98 7.37
C VAL A 112 -9.93 4.30 7.64
N ASN A 113 -9.00 4.95 8.35
CA ASN A 113 -7.68 4.39 8.60
C ASN A 113 -7.74 3.19 9.54
N ALA A 114 -8.49 3.27 10.65
CA ALA A 114 -8.67 2.13 11.56
C ALA A 114 -9.24 0.90 10.83
N THR A 115 -10.17 1.14 9.90
CA THR A 115 -10.73 0.08 9.06
C THR A 115 -9.70 -0.52 8.10
N GLY A 116 -8.89 0.31 7.43
CA GLY A 116 -7.78 -0.16 6.59
C GLY A 116 -6.77 -0.99 7.38
N ILE A 117 -6.33 -0.47 8.53
CA ILE A 117 -5.38 -1.15 9.41
C ILE A 117 -5.95 -2.48 9.93
N GLY A 118 -7.24 -2.56 10.23
CA GLY A 118 -7.89 -3.81 10.61
C GLY A 118 -7.87 -4.88 9.52
N ILE A 119 -8.02 -4.48 8.25
CA ILE A 119 -7.84 -5.39 7.10
C ILE A 119 -6.38 -5.84 7.05
N SER A 120 -5.42 -4.91 7.05
CA SER A 120 -3.99 -5.24 6.97
C SER A 120 -3.52 -6.12 8.13
N ALA A 121 -3.95 -5.86 9.37
CA ALA A 121 -3.59 -6.69 10.53
C ALA A 121 -4.07 -8.14 10.38
N ASN A 122 -5.29 -8.34 9.86
CA ASN A 122 -5.80 -9.67 9.56
C ASN A 122 -5.04 -10.33 8.38
N LEU A 123 -4.64 -9.57 7.37
CA LEU A 123 -3.81 -10.11 6.27
C LEU A 123 -2.44 -10.56 6.77
N GLU A 124 -1.76 -9.76 7.59
CA GLU A 124 -0.47 -10.13 8.17
C GLU A 124 -0.60 -11.36 9.08
N LEU A 125 -1.67 -11.47 9.88
CA LEU A 125 -1.96 -12.67 10.66
C LEU A 125 -2.26 -13.89 9.77
N PHE A 126 -2.94 -13.71 8.63
CA PHE A 126 -3.11 -14.77 7.64
C PHE A 126 -1.77 -15.23 7.06
N HIS A 127 -0.88 -14.32 6.69
CA HIS A 127 0.45 -14.67 6.17
C HIS A 127 1.34 -15.34 7.23
N ALA A 128 1.28 -14.87 8.48
CA ALA A 128 2.00 -15.46 9.60
C ALA A 128 1.55 -16.89 9.94
N THR A 129 0.24 -17.16 9.89
CA THR A 129 -0.34 -18.40 10.46
C THR A 129 -0.87 -19.38 9.41
N GLY A 130 -1.18 -18.92 8.20
CA GLY A 130 -1.96 -19.66 7.20
C GLY A 130 -3.44 -19.84 7.56
N SER A 131 -3.92 -19.24 8.66
CA SER A 131 -5.29 -19.42 9.13
C SER A 131 -6.29 -18.66 8.26
N ARG A 132 -7.12 -19.39 7.50
CA ARG A 132 -8.17 -18.82 6.64
C ARG A 132 -9.23 -18.01 7.41
N ALA A 133 -9.29 -18.11 8.74
CA ALA A 133 -10.17 -17.28 9.54
C ALA A 133 -9.80 -15.79 9.42
N TYR A 134 -8.51 -15.45 9.52
CA TYR A 134 -8.06 -14.07 9.38
C TYR A 134 -8.32 -13.52 7.98
N LEU A 135 -8.08 -14.31 6.92
CA LEU A 135 -8.44 -13.90 5.55
C LEU A 135 -9.95 -13.67 5.38
N ARG A 136 -10.79 -14.52 5.98
CA ARG A 136 -12.25 -14.32 5.96
C ARG A 136 -12.61 -13.01 6.66
N ASP A 137 -12.01 -12.73 7.81
CA ASP A 137 -12.33 -11.55 8.61
C ASP A 137 -11.85 -10.27 7.90
N ALA A 138 -10.65 -10.27 7.30
CA ALA A 138 -10.16 -9.20 6.41
C ALA A 138 -11.17 -8.88 5.29
N LYS A 139 -11.75 -9.91 4.64
CA LYS A 139 -12.73 -9.74 3.57
C LYS A 139 -14.07 -9.17 4.04
N VAL A 140 -14.50 -9.53 5.26
CA VAL A 140 -15.70 -8.95 5.88
C VAL A 140 -15.50 -7.45 6.10
N VAL A 141 -14.38 -7.06 6.71
CA VAL A 141 -14.03 -5.66 6.94
C VAL A 141 -13.87 -4.89 5.62
N ALA A 142 -13.20 -5.48 4.61
CA ALA A 142 -13.04 -4.89 3.28
C ALA A 142 -14.39 -4.68 2.55
N SER A 143 -15.32 -5.62 2.66
CA SER A 143 -16.65 -5.47 2.07
C SER A 143 -17.44 -4.33 2.74
N ALA A 144 -17.33 -4.23 4.07
CA ALA A 144 -17.96 -3.16 4.85
C ALA A 144 -17.36 -1.79 4.52
N SER A 145 -16.05 -1.71 4.34
CA SER A 145 -15.34 -0.46 4.03
C SER A 145 -15.76 0.13 2.68
N LEU A 146 -15.98 -0.71 1.65
CA LEU A 146 -16.50 -0.28 0.35
C LEU A 146 -17.90 0.33 0.45
N THR A 147 -18.72 -0.14 1.38
CA THR A 147 -20.07 0.43 1.59
C THR A 147 -19.99 1.75 2.36
N ARG A 148 -19.03 1.86 3.28
CA ARG A 148 -18.93 2.96 4.23
C ARG A 148 -18.17 4.18 3.71
N PHE A 149 -17.08 3.96 2.98
CA PHE A 149 -16.10 5.01 2.65
C PHE A 149 -16.02 5.34 1.16
N PHE A 150 -16.67 4.56 0.30
CA PHE A 150 -16.73 4.82 -1.14
C PHE A 150 -18.11 5.36 -1.52
N ASP A 151 -18.11 6.42 -2.32
CA ASP A 151 -19.33 6.91 -2.94
C ASP A 151 -19.83 5.92 -4.00
N SER A 152 -21.08 5.49 -3.91
CA SER A 152 -21.63 4.45 -4.78
C SER A 152 -21.82 4.88 -6.24
N SER A 153 -21.87 6.19 -6.50
CA SER A 153 -22.11 6.74 -7.84
C SER A 153 -20.82 7.04 -8.61
N THR A 154 -19.80 7.54 -7.89
CA THR A 154 -18.52 7.98 -8.46
C THR A 154 -17.39 7.01 -8.18
N GLY A 155 -17.51 6.18 -7.14
CA GLY A 155 -16.41 5.34 -6.64
C GLY A 155 -15.36 6.12 -5.84
N ALA A 156 -15.54 7.43 -5.59
CA ALA A 156 -14.58 8.25 -4.88
C ALA A 156 -14.54 7.94 -3.38
N MET A 157 -13.36 8.07 -2.76
CA MET A 157 -13.20 7.99 -1.31
C MET A 157 -13.35 9.36 -0.67
N GLY A 158 -14.27 9.52 0.28
CA GLY A 158 -14.68 10.83 0.79
C GLY A 158 -13.86 11.41 1.95
N ASP A 159 -12.85 10.70 2.42
CA ASP A 159 -12.10 11.02 3.64
C ASP A 159 -10.81 11.81 3.35
N GLU A 160 -10.20 12.33 4.42
CA GLU A 160 -8.91 12.98 4.39
C GLU A 160 -7.82 12.00 3.90
N GLY A 161 -7.00 12.43 2.94
CA GLY A 161 -6.07 11.54 2.26
C GLY A 161 -5.08 10.82 3.16
N TYR A 162 -4.57 11.51 4.18
CA TYR A 162 -3.64 10.94 5.15
C TYR A 162 -4.28 9.90 6.10
N TRP A 163 -5.60 9.71 6.04
CA TRP A 163 -6.27 8.55 6.64
C TRP A 163 -6.69 7.53 5.58
N ALA A 164 -7.19 8.00 4.43
CA ALA A 164 -7.74 7.16 3.37
C ALA A 164 -6.71 6.21 2.75
N PHE A 165 -5.43 6.60 2.69
CA PHE A 165 -4.39 5.79 2.04
C PHE A 165 -4.20 4.41 2.68
N GLU A 166 -4.37 4.27 4.00
CA GLU A 166 -4.28 2.98 4.71
C GLU A 166 -5.32 1.98 4.20
N LEU A 167 -6.52 2.45 3.83
CA LEU A 167 -7.54 1.57 3.26
C LEU A 167 -7.22 1.22 1.80
N VAL A 168 -6.59 2.11 1.05
CA VAL A 168 -6.11 1.81 -0.32
C VAL A 168 -5.10 0.67 -0.27
N GLU A 169 -4.07 0.80 0.56
CA GLU A 169 -3.03 -0.23 0.72
C GLU A 169 -3.65 -1.56 1.14
N ALA A 170 -4.51 -1.56 2.15
CA ALA A 170 -5.13 -2.79 2.64
C ALA A 170 -5.98 -3.52 1.58
N LEU A 171 -6.66 -2.78 0.68
CA LEU A 171 -7.44 -3.37 -0.41
C LEU A 171 -6.55 -3.87 -1.54
N ASN A 172 -5.43 -3.21 -1.82
CA ASN A 172 -4.42 -3.69 -2.75
C ASN A 172 -3.74 -4.96 -2.22
N ASP A 173 -3.35 -5.00 -0.95
CA ASP A 173 -2.80 -6.18 -0.28
C ASP A 173 -3.78 -7.36 -0.30
N LEU A 174 -5.07 -7.08 -0.09
CA LEU A 174 -6.11 -8.10 -0.20
C LEU A 174 -6.18 -8.68 -1.62
N TYR A 175 -6.12 -7.82 -2.65
CA TYR A 175 -6.01 -8.28 -4.04
C TYR A 175 -4.78 -9.17 -4.24
N LEU A 176 -3.60 -8.73 -3.80
CA LEU A 176 -2.36 -9.49 -3.94
C LEU A 176 -2.41 -10.83 -3.20
N THR A 177 -3.14 -10.89 -2.09
CA THR A 177 -3.30 -12.10 -1.27
C THR A 177 -4.23 -13.13 -1.89
N GLU A 178 -5.39 -12.72 -2.42
CA GLU A 178 -6.40 -13.65 -2.92
C GLU A 178 -6.55 -13.70 -4.45
N ASN A 179 -5.81 -12.85 -5.17
CA ASN A 179 -5.88 -12.68 -6.63
C ASN A 179 -7.30 -12.40 -7.15
N ASN A 180 -8.12 -11.70 -6.36
CA ASN A 180 -9.47 -11.32 -6.76
C ASN A 180 -9.49 -9.88 -7.29
N PRO A 181 -9.57 -9.66 -8.62
CA PRO A 181 -9.44 -8.33 -9.23
C PRO A 181 -10.56 -7.36 -8.83
N TYR A 182 -11.62 -7.84 -8.17
CA TYR A 182 -12.67 -7.01 -7.59
C TYR A 182 -12.11 -5.87 -6.73
N TRP A 183 -11.16 -6.16 -5.82
CA TRP A 183 -10.63 -5.17 -4.88
C TRP A 183 -9.80 -4.12 -5.59
N LEU A 184 -8.83 -4.55 -6.41
CA LEU A 184 -7.99 -3.67 -7.19
C LEU A 184 -8.82 -2.77 -8.12
N THR A 185 -9.87 -3.30 -8.75
CA THR A 185 -10.76 -2.51 -9.62
C THR A 185 -11.44 -1.37 -8.85
N LYS A 186 -11.82 -1.58 -7.58
CA LYS A 186 -12.40 -0.54 -6.73
C LYS A 186 -11.39 0.54 -6.40
N VAL A 187 -10.17 0.13 -6.02
CA VAL A 187 -9.08 1.07 -5.71
C VAL A 187 -8.69 1.88 -6.95
N GLN A 188 -8.50 1.23 -8.10
CA GLN A 188 -8.18 1.90 -9.36
C GLN A 188 -9.24 2.93 -9.76
N GLY A 189 -10.52 2.60 -9.58
CA GLY A 189 -11.61 3.55 -9.81
C GLY A 189 -11.51 4.78 -8.91
N ALA A 190 -11.25 4.59 -7.61
CA ALA A 190 -11.07 5.69 -6.67
C ALA A 190 -9.83 6.54 -6.98
N MET A 191 -8.70 5.91 -7.31
CA MET A 191 -7.45 6.59 -7.65
C MET A 191 -7.55 7.36 -8.97
N GLN A 192 -8.24 6.81 -9.97
CA GLN A 192 -8.51 7.52 -11.21
C GLN A 192 -9.39 8.74 -10.96
N TRP A 193 -10.47 8.58 -10.17
CA TRP A 193 -11.33 9.70 -9.81
C TRP A 193 -10.56 10.79 -9.07
N LEU A 194 -9.74 10.41 -8.09
CA LEU A 194 -8.87 11.33 -7.35
C LEU A 194 -7.94 12.11 -8.30
N HIS A 195 -7.26 11.40 -9.22
CA HIS A 195 -6.36 12.03 -10.18
C HIS A 195 -7.09 13.03 -11.09
N ASP A 196 -8.24 12.65 -11.64
CA ASP A 196 -8.98 13.47 -12.59
C ASP A 196 -9.67 14.69 -11.95
N ASN A 197 -9.97 14.62 -10.65
CA ASN A 197 -10.87 15.58 -10.01
C ASN A 197 -10.24 16.36 -8.86
N LYS A 198 -9.12 15.93 -8.27
CA LYS A 198 -8.57 16.57 -7.06
C LYS A 198 -7.15 17.10 -7.22
N GLN A 199 -6.56 16.99 -8.40
CA GLN A 199 -5.26 17.57 -8.72
C GLN A 199 -5.43 18.99 -9.27
N ASP A 200 -4.70 19.96 -8.72
CA ASP A 200 -4.60 21.31 -9.27
C ASP A 200 -3.63 21.39 -10.47
N GLU A 201 -3.57 22.53 -11.14
CA GLU A 201 -2.69 22.74 -12.31
C GLU A 201 -1.18 22.62 -12.00
N ASN A 202 -0.79 22.71 -10.72
CA ASN A 202 0.59 22.59 -10.26
C ASN A 202 0.92 21.17 -9.79
N GLY A 203 -0.05 20.26 -9.81
CA GLY A 203 0.11 18.87 -9.41
C GLY A 203 -0.17 18.59 -7.93
N HIS A 204 -0.69 19.55 -7.18
CA HIS A 204 -1.06 19.37 -5.77
C HIS A 204 -2.46 18.79 -5.63
N TYR A 205 -2.67 18.04 -4.56
CA TYR A 205 -3.94 17.40 -4.23
C TYR A 205 -4.61 18.04 -3.03
N GLU A 206 -5.94 18.12 -3.06
CA GLU A 206 -6.75 18.59 -1.93
C GLU A 206 -6.72 17.59 -0.75
N LEU A 207 -6.92 18.11 0.47
CA LEU A 207 -7.06 17.32 1.71
C LEU A 207 -8.06 16.16 1.57
N PHE A 208 -9.25 16.44 1.04
CA PHE A 208 -10.31 15.43 0.88
C PHE A 208 -10.25 14.79 -0.50
N TRP A 209 -10.21 13.46 -0.54
CA TRP A 209 -10.08 12.72 -1.79
C TRP A 209 -11.34 12.64 -2.65
N GLY A 210 -12.51 12.96 -2.08
CA GLY A 210 -13.81 12.83 -2.77
C GLY A 210 -14.88 13.79 -2.26
N ARG A 211 -14.87 14.09 -0.96
CA ARG A 211 -15.77 15.07 -0.36
C ARG A 211 -15.56 16.44 -1.00
N GLY A 212 -16.67 17.15 -1.24
CA GLY A 212 -16.67 18.43 -1.93
C GLY A 212 -16.74 18.35 -3.47
N GLY A 213 -16.62 17.15 -4.07
CA GLY A 213 -16.63 16.99 -5.53
C GLY A 213 -15.33 17.47 -6.18
N PRO A 214 -15.32 17.68 -7.51
CA PRO A 214 -14.10 18.09 -8.22
C PRO A 214 -13.57 19.46 -7.75
N LEU A 215 -12.25 19.57 -7.68
CA LEU A 215 -11.51 20.80 -7.40
C LEU A 215 -11.77 21.80 -8.53
N THR A 216 -12.14 23.03 -8.17
CA THR A 216 -12.50 24.08 -9.15
C THR A 216 -11.48 25.21 -9.22
N GLU A 217 -10.57 25.31 -8.26
CA GLU A 217 -9.59 26.39 -8.14
C GLU A 217 -8.21 25.84 -7.77
N THR A 218 -7.16 26.56 -8.14
CA THR A 218 -5.78 26.23 -7.76
C THR A 218 -5.61 26.35 -6.25
N LEU A 219 -4.94 25.37 -5.63
CA LEU A 219 -4.74 25.37 -4.18
C LEU A 219 -3.79 26.50 -3.78
N THR A 220 -4.13 27.20 -2.70
CA THR A 220 -3.29 28.26 -2.12
C THR A 220 -2.43 27.77 -0.95
N GLU A 221 -2.75 26.60 -0.41
CA GLU A 221 -2.03 25.91 0.66
C GLU A 221 -2.15 24.40 0.44
N TRP A 222 -1.08 23.66 0.78
CA TRP A 222 -1.02 22.21 0.75
C TRP A 222 0.00 21.71 1.77
N HIS A 223 -0.23 20.52 2.33
CA HIS A 223 0.64 19.94 3.35
C HIS A 223 1.29 18.64 2.89
N LEU A 224 2.51 18.37 3.40
CA LEU A 224 3.30 17.21 3.01
C LEU A 224 2.56 15.87 3.24
N ASN A 225 1.82 15.74 4.34
CA ASN A 225 1.06 14.53 4.65
C ASN A 225 -0.07 14.26 3.65
N GLU A 226 -0.71 15.30 3.12
CA GLU A 226 -1.75 15.17 2.08
C GLU A 226 -1.12 14.68 0.77
N GLN A 227 -0.04 15.32 0.35
CA GLN A 227 0.63 15.00 -0.91
C GLN A 227 1.30 13.62 -0.85
N ALA A 228 1.94 13.29 0.27
CA ALA A 228 2.60 12.00 0.46
C ALA A 228 1.60 10.83 0.46
N ALA A 229 0.41 11.03 1.05
CA ALA A 229 -0.63 10.01 1.06
C ALA A 229 -1.12 9.69 -0.37
N VAL A 230 -1.31 10.71 -1.21
CA VAL A 230 -1.68 10.51 -2.62
C VAL A 230 -0.56 9.80 -3.38
N ALA A 231 0.68 10.27 -3.23
CA ALA A 231 1.82 9.63 -3.88
C ALA A 231 1.97 8.15 -3.48
N ARG A 232 1.81 7.83 -2.19
CA ARG A 232 1.87 6.46 -1.69
C ARG A 232 0.73 5.61 -2.27
N ALA A 233 -0.51 6.08 -2.21
CA ALA A 233 -1.66 5.33 -2.71
C ALA A 233 -1.61 5.08 -4.23
N LEU A 234 -1.19 6.08 -5.02
CA LEU A 234 -1.01 5.93 -6.47
C LEU A 234 0.12 4.96 -6.80
N LEU A 235 1.27 5.08 -6.13
CA LEU A 235 2.40 4.17 -6.34
C LEU A 235 2.04 2.73 -5.96
N ASP A 236 1.43 2.55 -4.79
CA ASP A 236 1.00 1.25 -4.28
C ASP A 236 0.00 0.59 -5.23
N THR A 237 -1.02 1.34 -5.67
CA THR A 237 -2.01 0.86 -6.63
C THR A 237 -1.39 0.52 -7.99
N ALA A 238 -0.41 1.31 -8.45
CA ALA A 238 0.30 1.01 -9.70
C ALA A 238 1.15 -0.27 -9.59
N ASN A 239 1.78 -0.53 -8.45
CA ASN A 239 2.53 -1.76 -8.22
C ASN A 239 1.60 -2.98 -8.09
N ALA A 240 0.44 -2.79 -7.44
CA ALA A 240 -0.60 -3.81 -7.35
C ALA A 240 -1.30 -4.06 -8.70
N ALA A 241 -1.20 -3.15 -9.67
CA ALA A 241 -1.92 -3.27 -10.94
C ALA A 241 -1.63 -4.61 -11.63
N LEU A 242 -2.68 -5.27 -12.11
CA LEU A 242 -2.58 -6.54 -12.81
C LEU A 242 -1.65 -6.40 -14.03
N GLN A 243 -0.62 -7.24 -14.11
CA GLN A 243 0.26 -7.33 -15.29
C GLN A 243 -0.09 -8.62 -16.05
N PRO A 244 -0.84 -8.54 -17.17
CA PRO A 244 -1.27 -9.74 -17.87
C PRO A 244 -0.07 -10.61 -18.26
N GLY A 245 -0.16 -11.91 -18.00
CA GLY A 245 0.90 -12.87 -18.30
C GLY A 245 1.94 -13.06 -17.18
N ASP A 246 1.98 -12.20 -16.15
CA ASP A 246 2.78 -12.35 -14.94
C ASP A 246 2.09 -13.35 -13.99
N PHE A 247 2.16 -14.63 -14.32
CA PHE A 247 1.47 -15.71 -13.63
C PHE A 247 2.11 -16.10 -12.29
N ASN A 248 3.29 -15.60 -11.94
CA ASN A 248 3.87 -15.75 -10.60
C ASN A 248 3.76 -14.48 -9.73
N ASN A 249 3.31 -13.36 -10.31
CA ASN A 249 3.15 -12.04 -9.69
C ASN A 249 4.45 -11.45 -9.12
N ASP A 250 5.58 -11.70 -9.79
CA ASP A 250 6.88 -11.11 -9.42
C ASP A 250 7.16 -9.75 -10.10
N GLY A 251 6.24 -9.29 -10.95
CA GLY A 251 6.30 -8.01 -11.64
C GLY A 251 7.03 -8.06 -12.99
N LEU A 252 7.50 -9.24 -13.41
CA LEU A 252 8.11 -9.54 -14.70
C LEU A 252 7.28 -10.60 -15.43
N VAL A 253 7.14 -10.47 -16.75
CA VAL A 253 6.55 -11.54 -17.57
C VAL A 253 7.68 -12.32 -18.23
N ASP A 254 8.10 -13.44 -17.65
CA ASP A 254 9.25 -14.21 -18.08
C ASP A 254 9.01 -15.74 -18.11
N LEU A 255 10.08 -16.54 -18.15
CA LEU A 255 9.98 -18.00 -18.23
C LEU A 255 9.46 -18.65 -16.94
N ALA A 256 9.54 -17.98 -15.79
CA ALA A 256 8.97 -18.45 -14.54
C ALA A 256 7.43 -18.50 -14.64
N ASP A 257 6.81 -17.51 -15.27
CA ASP A 257 5.36 -17.49 -15.50
C ASP A 257 4.89 -18.63 -16.40
N TYR A 258 5.70 -18.95 -17.43
CA TYR A 258 5.42 -20.09 -18.28
C TYR A 258 5.37 -21.40 -17.49
N VAL A 259 6.26 -21.56 -16.51
CA VAL A 259 6.25 -22.74 -15.63
C VAL A 259 4.98 -22.77 -14.79
N VAL A 260 4.58 -21.64 -14.20
CA VAL A 260 3.34 -21.55 -13.42
C VAL A 260 2.11 -21.86 -14.27
N TRP A 261 2.02 -21.29 -15.48
CA TRP A 261 0.95 -21.61 -16.43
C TRP A 261 0.89 -23.11 -16.76
N ARG A 262 2.05 -23.68 -17.13
CA ARG A 262 2.14 -25.07 -17.56
C ARG A 262 1.70 -26.03 -16.44
N ASP A 263 2.13 -25.76 -15.23
CA ASP A 263 1.84 -26.60 -14.07
C ASP A 263 0.35 -26.51 -13.66
N ASN A 264 -0.36 -25.47 -14.09
CA ASN A 264 -1.80 -25.27 -13.87
C ASN A 264 -2.66 -25.54 -15.13
N PHE A 265 -2.12 -26.14 -16.19
CA PHE A 265 -2.88 -26.40 -17.42
C PHE A 265 -4.11 -27.28 -17.16
N GLY A 266 -5.30 -26.80 -17.53
CA GLY A 266 -6.59 -27.46 -17.29
C GLY A 266 -7.27 -27.11 -15.96
N ALA A 267 -6.65 -26.28 -15.11
CA ALA A 267 -7.24 -25.79 -13.87
C ALA A 267 -8.42 -24.82 -14.12
N ALA A 268 -9.23 -24.58 -13.09
CA ALA A 268 -10.35 -23.66 -13.18
C ALA A 268 -9.90 -22.21 -13.45
N ALA A 269 -10.78 -21.41 -14.07
CA ALA A 269 -10.54 -19.99 -14.28
C ALA A 269 -10.21 -19.28 -12.94
N GLY A 270 -9.29 -18.33 -12.97
CA GLY A 270 -8.84 -17.60 -11.78
C GLY A 270 -7.80 -18.33 -10.92
N THR A 271 -7.31 -19.50 -11.34
CA THR A 271 -6.21 -20.19 -10.63
C THR A 271 -4.88 -19.47 -10.78
N LEU A 272 -4.62 -18.86 -11.94
CA LEU A 272 -3.38 -18.13 -12.20
C LEU A 272 -3.46 -16.68 -11.69
N PRO A 273 -2.43 -16.19 -10.97
CA PRO A 273 -2.19 -14.77 -10.76
C PRO A 273 -2.27 -13.97 -12.06
N ASN A 274 -2.82 -12.77 -12.02
CA ASN A 274 -2.89 -11.86 -13.17
C ASN A 274 -3.52 -12.43 -14.47
N ASP A 275 -4.33 -13.48 -14.37
CA ASP A 275 -5.10 -14.01 -15.51
C ASP A 275 -6.27 -13.08 -15.85
N THR A 276 -6.28 -12.57 -17.08
CA THR A 276 -7.33 -11.68 -17.59
C THR A 276 -8.51 -12.45 -18.20
N LEU A 277 -8.39 -13.77 -18.33
CA LEU A 277 -9.39 -14.61 -18.96
C LEU A 277 -10.27 -15.30 -17.90
N THR A 278 -11.56 -15.43 -18.22
CA THR A 278 -12.53 -16.13 -17.36
C THR A 278 -12.72 -17.59 -17.76
N SER A 279 -11.88 -18.11 -18.65
CA SER A 279 -11.90 -19.50 -19.11
C SER A 279 -10.95 -20.39 -18.31
N THR A 280 -11.21 -21.71 -18.31
CA THR A 280 -10.28 -22.74 -17.84
C THR A 280 -8.85 -22.48 -18.35
N ILE A 281 -7.85 -22.69 -17.50
CA ILE A 281 -6.45 -22.43 -17.83
C ILE A 281 -6.02 -23.29 -19.01
N GLY A 282 -5.58 -22.65 -20.08
CA GLY A 282 -5.22 -23.34 -21.33
C GLY A 282 -4.48 -22.44 -22.31
N LEU A 283 -4.70 -22.69 -23.60
CA LEU A 283 -3.98 -21.98 -24.66
C LEU A 283 -4.26 -20.47 -24.69
N GLY A 284 -5.43 -20.02 -24.22
CA GLY A 284 -5.73 -18.59 -24.13
C GLY A 284 -4.73 -17.85 -23.24
N GLN A 285 -4.47 -18.38 -22.04
CA GLN A 285 -3.49 -17.82 -21.11
C GLN A 285 -2.05 -17.90 -21.66
N TYR A 286 -1.73 -18.95 -22.42
CA TYR A 286 -0.44 -19.04 -23.09
C TYR A 286 -0.24 -17.93 -24.15
N GLU A 287 -1.29 -17.57 -24.90
CA GLU A 287 -1.22 -16.43 -25.82
C GLU A 287 -1.05 -15.11 -25.07
N VAL A 288 -1.73 -14.93 -23.93
CA VAL A 288 -1.55 -13.75 -23.07
C VAL A 288 -0.09 -13.65 -22.60
N TRP A 289 0.46 -14.71 -22.00
CA TRP A 289 1.87 -14.72 -21.58
C TRP A 289 2.82 -14.40 -22.74
N LYS A 290 2.63 -15.01 -23.92
CA LYS A 290 3.47 -14.73 -25.09
C LYS A 290 3.37 -13.27 -25.55
N GLN A 291 2.18 -12.68 -25.50
CA GLN A 291 1.95 -11.30 -25.92
C GLN A 291 2.70 -10.31 -25.02
N HIS A 292 2.78 -10.63 -23.73
CA HIS A 292 3.36 -9.76 -22.70
C HIS A 292 4.79 -10.16 -22.31
N PHE A 293 5.38 -11.20 -22.92
CA PHE A 293 6.72 -11.68 -22.56
C PHE A 293 7.79 -10.58 -22.65
N GLY A 294 8.49 -10.34 -21.54
CA GLY A 294 9.50 -9.30 -21.38
C GLY A 294 8.95 -7.97 -20.85
N GLU A 295 7.64 -7.83 -20.63
CA GLU A 295 7.07 -6.67 -19.95
C GLU A 295 7.40 -6.69 -18.44
N SER A 296 7.44 -5.50 -17.83
CA SER A 296 7.65 -5.35 -16.38
C SER A 296 6.88 -4.15 -15.83
N LYS A 297 6.31 -4.29 -14.63
CA LYS A 297 5.60 -3.19 -13.95
C LYS A 297 6.52 -1.99 -13.66
N LEU A 298 7.81 -2.24 -13.47
CA LEU A 298 8.83 -1.21 -13.18
C LEU A 298 9.31 -0.44 -14.44
N ALA A 299 8.91 -0.83 -15.65
CA ALA A 299 9.27 -0.15 -16.89
C ALA A 299 8.29 0.95 -17.34
N GLY A 300 7.50 1.52 -16.41
CA GLY A 300 6.58 2.64 -16.67
C GLY A 300 7.27 3.98 -16.98
N GLY A 301 8.59 4.07 -16.87
CA GLY A 301 9.35 5.17 -17.44
C GLY A 301 9.53 4.96 -18.94
N ARG A 302 8.75 5.63 -19.79
CA ARG A 302 9.31 6.04 -21.09
C ARG A 302 10.60 6.78 -20.75
N MET A 303 11.75 6.17 -21.04
CA MET A 303 12.98 6.92 -21.21
C MET A 303 12.68 7.92 -22.32
N THR A 304 12.24 9.12 -21.97
CA THR A 304 12.40 10.25 -22.87
C THR A 304 13.91 10.30 -23.10
N ALA A 305 14.32 10.08 -24.34
CA ALA A 305 15.71 10.24 -24.71
C ALA A 305 16.12 11.62 -24.17
N VAL A 306 17.02 11.62 -23.18
CA VAL A 306 17.67 12.85 -22.73
C VAL A 306 18.17 13.50 -24.01
N PRO A 307 17.73 14.72 -24.36
CA PRO A 307 18.24 15.38 -25.55
C PRO A 307 19.75 15.41 -25.42
N GLU A 308 20.45 14.70 -26.30
CA GLU A 308 21.91 14.76 -26.29
C GLU A 308 22.28 16.25 -26.35
N PRO A 309 23.15 16.75 -25.46
CA PRO A 309 23.63 18.11 -25.57
C PRO A 309 24.27 18.19 -26.95
N SER A 310 23.62 18.97 -27.83
CA SER A 310 23.96 19.08 -29.24
C SER A 310 25.48 19.00 -29.42
N SER A 311 25.93 17.98 -30.13
CA SER A 311 27.34 17.70 -30.45
C SER A 311 28.08 18.87 -31.12
N LEU A 312 27.34 19.95 -31.43
CA LEU A 312 27.84 21.27 -31.78
C LEU A 312 28.62 21.97 -30.65
N VAL A 313 28.28 21.78 -29.37
CA VAL A 313 29.02 22.44 -28.26
C VAL A 313 30.42 21.82 -28.09
N LEU A 314 30.55 20.51 -28.28
CA LEU A 314 31.86 19.82 -28.29
C LEU A 314 32.66 20.15 -29.55
N ALA A 315 32.01 20.31 -30.71
CA ALA A 315 32.69 20.71 -31.95
C ALA A 315 33.22 22.16 -31.90
N PHE A 316 32.50 23.10 -31.27
CA PHE A 316 32.99 24.46 -31.06
C PHE A 316 34.08 24.54 -29.98
N GLY A 317 33.98 23.75 -28.91
CA GLY A 317 35.01 23.67 -27.86
C GLY A 317 36.37 23.18 -28.37
N LEU A 318 36.38 22.17 -29.26
CA LEU A 318 37.63 21.67 -29.85
C LEU A 318 38.26 22.64 -30.86
N MET A 319 37.47 23.40 -31.63
CA MET A 319 38.02 24.39 -32.58
C MET A 319 38.69 25.58 -31.89
N VAL A 320 38.20 26.02 -30.72
CA VAL A 320 38.83 27.11 -29.95
C VAL A 320 40.18 26.67 -29.36
N LEU A 321 40.30 25.41 -28.90
CA LEU A 321 41.53 24.88 -28.31
C LEU A 321 42.65 24.66 -29.34
N VAL A 322 42.32 24.26 -30.58
CA VAL A 322 43.30 24.12 -31.67
C VAL A 322 43.78 25.49 -32.18
N GLY A 323 42.89 26.49 -32.25
CA GLY A 323 43.24 27.86 -32.65
C GLY A 323 44.17 28.58 -31.67
N CYS A 324 44.03 28.34 -30.36
CA CYS A 324 44.92 28.90 -29.34
C CYS A 324 46.31 28.24 -29.30
N ALA A 325 46.42 26.95 -29.66
CA ALA A 325 47.70 26.24 -29.69
C ALA A 325 48.58 26.66 -30.89
N GLN A 326 47.98 27.01 -32.03
CA GLN A 326 48.73 27.42 -33.23
C GLN A 326 49.28 28.85 -33.17
N ARG A 327 48.71 29.75 -32.34
CA ARG A 327 49.22 31.13 -32.18
C ARG A 327 50.43 31.27 -31.25
N ARG A 328 50.88 30.21 -30.57
CA ARG A 328 52.04 30.25 -29.64
C ARG A 328 53.38 29.79 -30.27
N ARG A 329 53.45 29.54 -31.58
CA ARG A 329 54.69 29.15 -32.28
C ARG A 329 55.08 30.14 -33.39
N VAL A 330 55.26 31.42 -33.06
CA VAL A 330 56.09 32.33 -33.87
C VAL A 330 56.73 33.35 -32.92
N THR A 331 58.01 33.16 -32.59
CA THR A 331 59.00 34.21 -32.23
C THR A 331 60.37 33.56 -31.94
N CYS A 332 61.24 33.61 -32.94
CA CYS A 332 62.66 33.91 -32.84
C CYS A 332 62.95 34.88 -33.98
#